data_AF-A0A939GM97-F1
#
_entry.id   AF-A0A939GM97-F1
#
_cell.length_a   1.000
_cell.length_b   1.000
_cell.length_c   1.000
_cell.angle_alpha   90.00
_cell.angle_beta   90.00
_cell.angle_gamma   90.00
#
_symmetry.space_group_name_H-M   'P 1'
#
loop_
_entity.id
_entity.type
_entity.pdbx_description
1 polymer ?
#
loop_
_entity_poly.entity_id
_entity_poly.type
_entity_poly.pdbx_seq_one_letter_code
_entity_poly.pdbx_strand_id
1 'polypeptide(L)'
;MASFRKAGILFFVLMVPALSYIIYRFGTTNYYTLPRFIPVIDSTTNEPVMHKVTDQFGERTDTLFRKVPGFKLTDQDGKPATEALRKGKIHVANFFFTRCGTICPKMNTNLSRVQDIFKDRNDLVFLSFSVDPINDKPAELTAYAKRMHALPGKWYFLTGDKAQIYNLGQHGYFLPVVDHGVSYGSPDETFIHSEKLVLVDKEGIIRGFYDGTDKKDIERLTLEIRVLIDGYNKQA
;
A
#
# COMPACT_ATOMS: atom_id res chain seq x y z
N MET A 1 53.09 -24.96 -24.07
CA MET A 1 51.70 -24.82 -24.56
C MET A 1 50.62 -25.16 -23.52
N ALA A 2 50.74 -26.25 -22.73
CA ALA A 2 49.68 -26.67 -21.79
C ALA A 2 49.38 -25.67 -20.66
N SER A 3 50.39 -24.94 -20.16
CA SER A 3 50.22 -23.94 -19.09
C SER A 3 49.38 -22.72 -19.55
N PHE A 4 49.67 -22.19 -20.74
CA PHE A 4 48.92 -21.07 -21.34
C PHE A 4 47.45 -21.41 -21.61
N ARG A 5 47.16 -22.66 -22.01
CA ARG A 5 45.77 -23.15 -22.15
C ARG A 5 45.03 -23.17 -20.81
N LYS A 6 45.67 -23.62 -19.73
CA LYS A 6 45.06 -23.66 -18.40
C LYS A 6 44.84 -22.25 -17.83
N ALA A 7 45.80 -21.35 -18.01
CA ALA A 7 45.66 -19.94 -17.62
C ALA A 7 44.55 -19.22 -18.39
N GLY A 8 44.42 -19.49 -19.70
CA GLY A 8 43.34 -18.94 -20.52
C GLY A 8 41.95 -19.42 -20.08
N ILE A 9 41.80 -20.72 -19.79
CA ILE A 9 40.53 -21.27 -19.27
C ILE A 9 40.16 -20.61 -17.93
N LEU A 10 41.12 -20.48 -17.01
CA LEU A 10 40.88 -19.85 -15.71
C LEU A 10 40.45 -18.39 -15.84
N PHE A 11 41.08 -17.63 -16.75
CA PHE A 11 40.73 -16.24 -17.02
C PHE A 11 39.30 -16.12 -17.55
N PHE A 12 38.89 -16.93 -18.52
CA PHE A 12 37.52 -16.92 -19.03
C PHE A 12 36.48 -17.31 -17.97
N VAL A 13 36.78 -18.30 -17.14
CA VAL A 13 35.88 -18.73 -16.04
C VAL A 13 35.64 -17.62 -15.02
N LEU A 14 36.63 -16.76 -14.75
CA LEU A 14 36.48 -15.62 -13.85
C LEU A 14 35.90 -14.38 -14.53
N MET A 15 36.24 -14.15 -15.81
CA MET A 15 35.84 -12.95 -16.53
C MET A 15 34.37 -13.00 -16.98
N VAL A 16 33.85 -14.16 -17.35
CA VAL A 16 32.46 -14.31 -17.81
C VAL A 16 31.43 -13.94 -16.72
N PRO A 17 31.53 -14.41 -15.46
CA PRO A 17 30.65 -13.97 -14.37
C PRO A 17 30.79 -12.47 -14.06
N ALA A 18 32.01 -11.93 -14.13
CA ALA A 18 32.25 -10.50 -13.88
C ALA A 18 31.65 -9.61 -14.98
N LEU A 19 31.84 -9.97 -16.24
CA LEU A 19 31.25 -9.28 -17.39
C LEU A 19 29.73 -9.37 -17.39
N SER A 20 29.18 -10.56 -17.13
CA SER A 20 27.72 -10.72 -17.03
C SER A 20 27.14 -9.88 -15.88
N TYR A 21 27.77 -9.85 -14.70
CA TYR A 21 27.38 -8.95 -13.62
C TYR A 21 27.38 -7.47 -14.04
N ILE A 22 28.44 -7.02 -14.74
CA ILE A 22 28.55 -5.65 -15.25
C ILE A 22 27.45 -5.37 -16.27
N ILE A 23 27.20 -6.27 -17.23
CA ILE A 23 26.16 -6.12 -18.25
C ILE A 23 24.77 -6.08 -17.60
N TYR A 24 24.47 -6.94 -16.62
CA TYR A 24 23.18 -6.89 -15.93
C TYR A 24 23.02 -5.63 -15.08
N ARG A 25 24.11 -5.14 -14.46
CA ARG A 25 24.07 -3.95 -13.60
C ARG A 25 23.98 -2.64 -14.39
N PHE A 26 24.62 -2.54 -15.54
CA PHE A 26 24.72 -1.30 -16.31
C PHE A 26 24.02 -1.32 -17.67
N GLY A 27 23.79 -2.50 -18.24
CA GLY A 27 23.27 -2.68 -19.61
C GLY A 27 21.76 -2.87 -19.70
N THR A 28 21.04 -2.99 -18.57
CA THR A 28 19.58 -3.14 -18.59
C THR A 28 18.90 -2.10 -17.70
N THR A 29 18.09 -1.24 -18.31
CA THR A 29 17.10 -0.43 -17.58
C THR A 29 15.79 -1.20 -17.57
N ASN A 30 15.58 -2.03 -16.54
CA ASN A 30 14.29 -2.69 -16.37
C ASN A 30 13.26 -1.66 -15.92
N TYR A 31 12.27 -1.38 -16.78
CA TYR A 31 11.11 -0.57 -16.45
C TYR A 31 9.99 -1.50 -16.02
N TYR A 32 9.69 -1.52 -14.71
CA TYR A 32 8.53 -2.22 -14.19
C TYR A 32 7.51 -1.19 -13.72
N THR A 33 6.35 -1.15 -14.38
CA THR A 33 5.24 -0.28 -13.98
C THR A 33 4.16 -1.13 -13.33
N LEU A 34 3.81 -0.83 -12.08
CA LEU A 34 2.72 -1.55 -11.42
C LEU A 34 1.40 -1.31 -12.16
N PRO A 35 0.50 -2.32 -12.20
CA PRO A 35 -0.84 -2.11 -12.70
C PRO A 35 -1.57 -1.01 -11.89
N ARG A 36 -2.51 -0.34 -12.56
CA ARG A 36 -3.49 0.55 -11.94
C ARG A 36 -4.81 -0.21 -11.86
N PHE A 37 -5.45 -0.20 -10.70
CA PHE A 37 -6.69 -0.93 -10.47
C PHE A 37 -7.91 -0.01 -10.57
N ILE A 38 -9.07 -0.62 -10.79
CA ILE A 38 -10.39 0.02 -10.80
C ILE A 38 -10.53 1.09 -11.91
N PRO A 39 -10.62 0.66 -13.18
CA PRO A 39 -10.99 1.58 -14.26
C PRO A 39 -12.39 2.14 -14.02
N VAL A 40 -12.61 3.38 -14.47
CA VAL A 40 -13.95 3.95 -14.58
C VAL A 40 -14.62 3.26 -15.76
N ILE A 41 -15.75 2.60 -15.52
CA ILE A 41 -16.54 1.91 -16.55
C ILE A 41 -17.68 2.82 -17.00
N ASP A 42 -17.87 2.94 -18.31
CA ASP A 42 -19.01 3.60 -18.91
C ASP A 42 -20.27 2.75 -18.72
N SER A 43 -21.33 3.32 -18.13
CA SER A 43 -22.57 2.61 -17.84
C SER A 43 -23.36 2.17 -19.07
N THR A 44 -23.09 2.75 -20.25
CA THR A 44 -23.78 2.46 -21.50
C THR A 44 -23.07 1.39 -22.32
N THR A 45 -21.74 1.44 -22.38
CA THR A 45 -20.93 0.51 -23.19
C THR A 45 -20.34 -0.63 -22.36
N ASN A 46 -20.29 -0.49 -21.04
CA ASN A 46 -19.62 -1.41 -20.11
C ASN A 46 -18.11 -1.56 -20.39
N GLU A 47 -17.51 -0.55 -21.02
CA GLU A 47 -16.08 -0.47 -21.35
C GLU A 47 -15.35 0.57 -20.48
N PRO A 48 -14.02 0.45 -20.30
CA PRO A 48 -13.23 1.46 -19.62
C PRO A 48 -13.29 2.83 -20.32
N VAL A 49 -13.58 3.87 -19.54
CA VAL A 49 -13.54 5.26 -20.00
C VAL A 49 -12.09 5.64 -20.30
N MET A 50 -11.87 6.19 -21.47
CA MET A 50 -10.55 6.68 -21.90
C MET A 50 -10.50 8.20 -21.82
N HIS A 51 -9.35 8.77 -21.47
CA HIS A 51 -9.11 10.21 -21.43
C HIS A 51 -7.76 10.56 -22.03
N LYS A 52 -7.62 11.82 -22.48
CA LYS A 52 -6.33 12.33 -22.92
C LYS A 52 -5.44 12.60 -21.71
N VAL A 53 -4.29 11.94 -21.69
CA VAL A 53 -3.19 12.16 -20.77
C VAL A 53 -2.08 12.88 -21.52
N THR A 54 -1.63 13.99 -20.97
CA THR A 54 -0.44 14.70 -21.46
C THR A 54 0.70 14.41 -20.50
N ASP A 55 1.76 13.80 -21.00
CA ASP A 55 2.98 13.57 -20.22
C ASP A 55 4.23 13.90 -21.04
N GLN A 56 5.39 13.58 -20.49
CA GLN A 56 6.70 13.82 -21.09
C GLN A 56 6.91 13.20 -22.49
N PHE A 57 6.03 12.28 -22.92
CA PHE A 57 6.06 11.65 -24.24
C PHE A 57 4.97 12.18 -25.20
N GLY A 58 4.22 13.22 -24.82
CA GLY A 58 3.20 13.87 -25.63
C GLY A 58 1.76 13.59 -25.17
N GLU A 59 0.79 13.91 -26.02
CA GLU A 59 -0.61 13.55 -25.78
C GLU A 59 -0.85 12.08 -26.16
N ARG A 60 -1.37 11.29 -25.22
CA ARG A 60 -1.87 9.94 -25.47
C ARG A 60 -3.22 9.73 -24.83
N THR A 61 -3.98 8.79 -25.36
CA THR A 61 -5.25 8.37 -24.76
C THR A 61 -4.99 7.18 -23.83
N ASP A 62 -5.34 7.30 -22.56
CA ASP A 62 -5.16 6.25 -21.54
C ASP A 62 -6.45 6.04 -20.74
N THR A 63 -6.58 4.90 -20.07
CA THR A 63 -7.72 4.56 -19.23
C THR A 63 -7.82 5.50 -18.03
N LEU A 64 -9.05 5.96 -17.74
CA LEU A 64 -9.36 6.72 -16.55
C LEU A 64 -9.55 5.77 -15.36
N PHE A 65 -8.75 5.94 -14.31
CA PHE A 65 -8.81 5.12 -13.10
C PHE A 65 -9.51 5.86 -11.96
N ARG A 66 -10.23 5.11 -11.11
CA ARG A 66 -10.83 5.68 -9.90
C ARG A 66 -9.76 6.07 -8.89
N LYS A 67 -9.95 7.23 -8.28
CA LYS A 67 -9.13 7.73 -7.19
C LYS A 67 -9.83 7.48 -5.86
N VAL A 68 -9.04 7.15 -4.84
CA VAL A 68 -9.53 7.05 -3.46
C VAL A 68 -10.12 8.40 -3.03
N PRO A 69 -11.37 8.45 -2.55
CA PRO A 69 -12.05 9.68 -2.17
C PRO A 69 -11.40 10.34 -0.96
N GLY A 70 -11.70 11.63 -0.77
CA GLY A 70 -11.35 12.36 0.45
C GLY A 70 -12.09 11.84 1.67
N PHE A 71 -11.64 12.21 2.85
CA PHE A 71 -12.28 11.84 4.11
C PHE A 71 -12.06 12.92 5.16
N LYS A 72 -12.94 12.97 6.16
CA LYS A 72 -12.78 13.85 7.33
C LYS A 72 -12.97 13.04 8.61
N LEU A 73 -11.86 12.63 9.19
CA LEU A 73 -11.79 11.75 10.37
C LEU A 73 -10.98 12.42 11.48
N THR A 74 -10.74 11.66 12.54
CA THR A 74 -9.91 12.05 13.68
C THR A 74 -8.80 11.02 13.86
N ASP A 75 -7.58 11.47 14.11
CA ASP A 75 -6.44 10.58 14.39
C ASP A 75 -6.37 10.13 15.86
N GLN A 76 -5.38 9.28 16.17
CA GLN A 76 -5.16 8.79 17.53
C GLN A 76 -4.84 9.89 18.56
N ASP A 77 -4.30 11.03 18.12
CA ASP A 77 -3.98 12.17 18.97
C ASP A 77 -5.21 13.08 19.18
N GLY A 78 -6.36 12.75 18.58
CA GLY A 78 -7.56 13.57 18.60
C GLY A 78 -7.54 14.74 17.61
N LYS A 79 -6.59 14.77 16.66
CA LYS A 79 -6.47 15.83 15.66
C LYS A 79 -7.31 15.52 14.42
N PRO A 80 -7.78 16.54 13.69
CA PRO A 80 -8.46 16.33 12.41
C PRO A 80 -7.53 15.65 11.40
N ALA A 81 -8.01 14.56 10.80
CA ALA A 81 -7.32 13.80 9.78
C ALA A 81 -8.11 13.88 8.46
N THR A 82 -7.46 14.35 7.40
CA THR A 82 -8.04 14.47 6.06
C THR A 82 -7.12 13.90 4.99
N GLU A 83 -7.55 13.95 3.73
CA GLU A 83 -6.72 13.56 2.58
C GLU A 83 -5.39 14.33 2.48
N ALA A 84 -5.24 15.45 3.20
CA ALA A 84 -3.98 16.17 3.31
C ALA A 84 -2.83 15.29 3.84
N LEU A 85 -3.13 14.30 4.69
CA LEU A 85 -2.13 13.37 5.23
C LEU A 85 -1.41 12.57 4.14
N ARG A 86 -2.12 12.25 3.06
CA ARG A 86 -1.66 11.42 1.94
C ARG A 86 -1.40 12.20 0.64
N LYS A 87 -1.62 13.52 0.62
CA LYS A 87 -1.47 14.33 -0.60
C LYS A 87 -0.03 14.26 -1.13
N GLY A 88 0.13 13.80 -2.37
CA GLY A 88 1.45 13.66 -3.02
C GLY A 88 2.33 12.55 -2.44
N LYS A 89 1.77 11.66 -1.62
CA LYS A 89 2.48 10.55 -0.98
C LYS A 89 1.87 9.22 -1.42
N ILE A 90 2.71 8.19 -1.50
CA ILE A 90 2.25 6.81 -1.51
C ILE A 90 1.62 6.55 -0.14
N HIS A 91 0.56 5.75 -0.09
CA HIS A 91 0.05 5.28 1.19
C HIS A 91 -0.37 3.83 1.15
N VAL A 92 -0.25 3.18 2.31
CA VAL A 92 -0.81 1.85 2.55
C VAL A 92 -1.98 2.00 3.51
N ALA A 93 -3.15 1.51 3.12
CA ALA A 93 -4.37 1.59 3.91
C ALA A 93 -4.83 0.22 4.37
N ASN A 94 -5.42 0.16 5.56
CA ASN A 94 -6.13 -1.01 6.06
C ASN A 94 -7.30 -0.63 6.97
N PHE A 95 -8.23 -1.56 7.15
CA PHE A 95 -9.41 -1.40 8.00
C PHE A 95 -9.33 -2.42 9.13
N PHE A 96 -9.48 -1.97 10.37
CA PHE A 96 -9.23 -2.79 11.56
C PHE A 96 -10.14 -2.36 12.71
N PHE A 97 -10.07 -3.03 13.85
CA PHE A 97 -10.63 -2.53 15.12
C PHE A 97 -9.78 -3.04 16.28
N THR A 98 -9.70 -2.27 17.37
CA THR A 98 -8.71 -2.55 18.44
C THR A 98 -8.97 -3.83 19.22
N ARG A 99 -10.23 -4.26 19.27
CA ARG A 99 -10.71 -5.44 20.03
C ARG A 99 -10.54 -6.75 19.26
N CYS A 100 -10.06 -6.70 18.01
CA CYS A 100 -9.84 -7.90 17.22
C CYS A 100 -8.72 -8.76 17.81
N GLY A 101 -9.03 -10.01 18.12
CA GLY A 101 -8.11 -10.91 18.83
C GLY A 101 -7.17 -11.69 17.93
N THR A 102 -7.45 -11.77 16.63
CA THR A 102 -6.87 -12.77 15.74
C THR A 102 -6.08 -12.16 14.59
N ILE A 103 -6.76 -11.61 13.58
CA ILE A 103 -6.15 -11.20 12.31
C ILE A 103 -5.48 -9.82 12.38
N CYS A 104 -6.13 -8.84 13.02
CA CYS A 104 -5.63 -7.47 13.08
C CYS A 104 -4.25 -7.35 13.74
N PRO A 105 -3.95 -8.01 14.88
CA PRO A 105 -2.62 -7.95 15.49
C PRO A 105 -1.53 -8.47 14.56
N LYS A 106 -1.78 -9.58 13.85
CA LYS A 106 -0.82 -10.16 12.89
C LYS A 106 -0.60 -9.24 11.70
N MET A 107 -1.68 -8.72 11.11
CA MET A 107 -1.63 -7.76 9.99
C MET A 107 -0.86 -6.50 10.36
N ASN A 108 -1.20 -5.85 11.48
CA ASN A 108 -0.55 -4.61 11.90
C ASN A 108 0.89 -4.85 12.36
N THR A 109 1.23 -6.00 12.96
CA THR A 109 2.63 -6.35 13.24
C THR A 109 3.45 -6.45 11.94
N ASN A 110 2.89 -7.04 10.89
CA ASN A 110 3.55 -7.07 9.59
C ASN A 110 3.66 -5.68 8.97
N LEU A 111 2.63 -4.84 9.10
CA LEU A 111 2.66 -3.46 8.62
C LEU A 111 3.73 -2.62 9.35
N SER A 112 3.94 -2.84 10.65
CA SER A 112 5.05 -2.24 11.40
C SER A 112 6.41 -2.58 10.79
N ARG A 113 6.62 -3.83 10.34
CA ARG A 113 7.87 -4.22 9.67
C ARG A 113 8.06 -3.48 8.35
N VAL A 114 6.98 -3.30 7.58
CA VAL A 114 7.01 -2.51 6.35
C VAL A 114 7.34 -1.05 6.67
N GLN A 115 6.72 -0.47 7.69
CA GLN A 115 7.04 0.87 8.18
C GLN A 115 8.52 1.00 8.53
N ASP A 116 9.12 0.05 9.24
CA ASP A 116 10.52 0.11 9.66
C ASP A 116 11.49 0.13 8.48
N ILE A 117 11.16 -0.58 7.39
CA ILE A 117 11.95 -0.57 6.14
C ILE A 117 11.93 0.82 5.49
N PHE A 118 10.83 1.56 5.62
CA PHE A 118 10.61 2.85 4.98
C PHE A 118 10.58 4.04 5.95
N LYS A 119 11.10 3.87 7.17
CA LYS A 119 11.03 4.89 8.25
C LYS A 119 11.64 6.24 7.84
N ASP A 120 12.64 6.24 6.96
CA ASP A 120 13.35 7.44 6.52
C ASP A 120 12.68 8.12 5.30
N ARG A 121 11.58 7.56 4.78
CA ARG A 121 10.86 8.07 3.58
C ARG A 121 9.71 8.99 3.94
N ASN A 122 9.75 10.25 3.54
CA ASN A 122 8.67 11.22 3.82
C ASN A 122 7.52 11.20 2.81
N ASP A 123 7.71 10.46 1.70
CA ASP A 123 6.76 10.29 0.62
C ASP A 123 5.91 9.02 0.74
N LEU A 124 5.90 8.38 1.91
CA LEU A 124 5.07 7.22 2.26
C LEU A 124 4.41 7.43 3.63
N VAL A 125 3.12 7.11 3.73
CA VAL A 125 2.36 7.09 4.99
C VAL A 125 1.51 5.82 5.11
N PHE A 126 1.13 5.48 6.33
CA PHE A 126 0.28 4.33 6.65
C PHE A 126 -1.00 4.82 7.32
N LEU A 127 -2.16 4.34 6.87
CA LEU A 127 -3.47 4.77 7.32
C LEU A 127 -4.29 3.54 7.76
N SER A 128 -4.53 3.41 9.06
CA SER A 128 -5.37 2.35 9.62
C SER A 128 -6.70 2.92 10.08
N PHE A 129 -7.78 2.54 9.41
CA PHE A 129 -9.13 3.02 9.69
C PHE A 129 -9.84 2.07 10.65
N SER A 130 -10.24 2.56 11.82
CA SER A 130 -11.07 1.77 12.73
C SER A 130 -12.49 1.64 12.18
N VAL A 131 -13.00 0.41 12.09
CA VAL A 131 -14.39 0.12 11.71
C VAL A 131 -15.34 0.14 12.92
N ASP A 132 -14.81 0.30 14.13
CA ASP A 132 -15.57 0.32 15.38
C ASP A 132 -15.38 1.65 16.15
N PRO A 133 -15.81 2.79 15.57
CA PRO A 133 -15.56 4.11 16.16
C PRO A 133 -16.26 4.35 17.51
N ILE A 134 -17.22 3.50 17.88
CA ILE A 134 -17.91 3.57 19.19
C ILE A 134 -16.94 3.20 20.32
N ASN A 135 -16.12 2.16 20.10
CA ASN A 135 -15.17 1.66 21.09
C ASN A 135 -13.76 2.21 20.85
N ASP A 136 -13.37 2.39 19.60
CA ASP A 136 -12.03 2.84 19.20
C ASP A 136 -11.93 4.37 19.22
N LYS A 137 -11.98 4.93 20.42
CA LYS A 137 -11.75 6.36 20.68
C LYS A 137 -10.24 6.69 20.58
N PRO A 138 -9.85 7.97 20.44
CA PRO A 138 -8.44 8.37 20.32
C PRO A 138 -7.51 7.77 21.40
N ALA A 139 -7.98 7.63 22.64
CA ALA A 139 -7.22 7.00 23.72
C ALA A 139 -6.89 5.52 23.45
N GLU A 140 -7.87 4.74 22.98
CA GLU A 140 -7.68 3.32 22.62
C GLU A 140 -6.80 3.18 21.39
N LEU A 141 -6.98 4.05 20.40
CA LEU A 141 -6.12 4.10 19.22
C LEU A 141 -4.68 4.45 19.58
N THR A 142 -4.47 5.38 20.51
CA THR A 142 -3.14 5.72 21.02
C THR A 142 -2.48 4.52 21.70
N ALA A 143 -3.22 3.80 22.55
CA ALA A 143 -2.72 2.58 23.19
C ALA A 143 -2.38 1.50 22.15
N TYR A 144 -3.24 1.31 21.15
CA TYR A 144 -3.01 0.38 20.05
C TYR A 144 -1.77 0.75 19.22
N ALA A 145 -1.64 2.02 18.83
CA ALA A 145 -0.50 2.56 18.08
C ALA A 145 0.83 2.31 18.80
N LYS A 146 0.86 2.50 20.12
CA LYS A 146 2.03 2.18 20.96
C LYS A 146 2.39 0.70 20.94
N ARG A 147 1.39 -0.19 21.02
CA ARG A 147 1.62 -1.65 20.92
C ARG A 147 2.18 -2.07 19.57
N MET A 148 1.81 -1.36 18.50
CA MET A 148 2.28 -1.62 17.14
C MET A 148 3.57 -0.86 16.78
N HIS A 149 4.19 -0.15 17.74
CA HIS A 149 5.39 0.68 17.48
C HIS A 149 5.21 1.64 16.29
N ALA A 150 4.02 2.21 16.15
CA ALA A 150 3.71 3.13 15.08
C ALA A 150 4.50 4.44 15.22
N LEU A 151 5.15 4.85 14.13
CA LEU A 151 5.96 6.07 14.10
C LEU A 151 5.06 7.30 13.94
N PRO A 152 5.16 8.30 14.85
CA PRO A 152 4.44 9.56 14.71
C PRO A 152 4.73 10.23 13.37
N GLY A 153 3.70 10.76 12.72
CA GLY A 153 3.85 11.41 11.41
C GLY A 153 3.93 10.46 10.20
N LYS A 154 4.12 9.16 10.44
CA LYS A 154 4.20 8.10 9.42
C LYS A 154 2.96 7.23 9.40
N TRP A 155 2.51 6.78 10.57
CA TRP A 155 1.38 5.86 10.69
C TRP A 155 0.28 6.47 11.56
N TYR A 156 -0.88 6.63 10.96
CA TYR A 156 -2.06 7.21 11.57
C TYR A 156 -3.11 6.14 11.78
N PHE A 157 -3.71 6.15 12.96
CA PHE A 157 -4.89 5.36 13.29
C PHE A 157 -6.08 6.30 13.35
N LEU A 158 -7.11 6.01 12.57
CA LEU A 158 -8.19 6.94 12.26
C LEU A 158 -9.52 6.40 12.76
N THR A 159 -10.34 7.26 13.36
CA THR A 159 -11.71 6.99 13.81
C THR A 159 -12.63 8.16 13.46
N GLY A 160 -13.95 8.00 13.60
CA GLY A 160 -14.90 9.06 13.30
C GLY A 160 -16.27 8.54 12.92
N ASP A 161 -16.93 9.21 11.97
CA ASP A 161 -18.25 8.80 11.50
C ASP A 161 -18.22 7.42 10.84
N LYS A 162 -19.03 6.51 11.37
CA LYS A 162 -19.09 5.11 10.92
C LYS A 162 -19.55 5.01 9.47
N ALA A 163 -20.56 5.76 9.06
CA ALA A 163 -21.07 5.70 7.70
C ALA A 163 -19.99 6.13 6.69
N GLN A 164 -19.24 7.17 7.00
CA GLN A 164 -18.11 7.63 6.19
C GLN A 164 -16.99 6.58 6.13
N ILE A 165 -16.60 5.95 7.24
CA ILE A 165 -15.58 4.89 7.26
C ILE A 165 -16.02 3.71 6.37
N TYR A 166 -17.28 3.30 6.46
CA TYR A 166 -17.81 2.16 5.73
C TYR A 166 -17.93 2.48 4.23
N ASN A 167 -18.39 3.68 3.90
CA ASN A 167 -18.40 4.16 2.53
C ASN A 167 -16.99 4.21 1.94
N LEU A 168 -16.01 4.72 2.71
CA LEU A 168 -14.61 4.77 2.31
C LEU A 168 -14.03 3.36 2.10
N GLY A 169 -14.32 2.41 2.99
CA GLY A 169 -13.89 1.02 2.86
C GLY A 169 -14.47 0.35 1.62
N GLN A 170 -15.79 0.41 1.43
CA GLN A 170 -16.51 -0.30 0.37
C GLN A 170 -16.34 0.33 -1.02
N HIS A 171 -16.40 1.67 -1.11
CA HIS A 171 -16.41 2.39 -2.39
C HIS A 171 -15.11 3.12 -2.70
N GLY A 172 -14.30 3.42 -1.68
CA GLY A 172 -13.01 4.06 -1.85
C GLY A 172 -11.87 3.06 -1.99
N TYR A 173 -11.80 2.09 -1.06
CA TYR A 173 -10.76 1.07 -1.02
C TYR A 173 -11.22 -0.30 -1.52
N PHE A 174 -12.50 -0.48 -1.88
CA PHE A 174 -13.06 -1.73 -2.42
C PHE A 174 -12.82 -2.95 -1.51
N LEU A 175 -12.86 -2.74 -0.20
CA LEU A 175 -12.75 -3.78 0.80
C LEU A 175 -14.12 -4.14 1.39
N PRO A 176 -14.37 -5.42 1.71
CA PRO A 176 -15.55 -5.81 2.44
C PRO A 176 -15.44 -5.27 3.88
N VAL A 177 -16.21 -4.24 4.18
CA VAL A 177 -16.31 -3.63 5.52
C VAL A 177 -17.78 -3.61 5.91
N VAL A 178 -18.19 -4.57 6.74
CA VAL A 178 -19.59 -4.74 7.16
C VAL A 178 -19.62 -4.98 8.67
N ASP A 179 -20.65 -4.45 9.34
CA ASP A 179 -21.00 -4.75 10.73
C ASP A 179 -22.35 -5.45 10.72
N HIS A 180 -22.36 -6.70 11.17
CA HIS A 180 -23.58 -7.49 11.27
C HIS A 180 -24.35 -7.25 12.57
N GLY A 181 -23.82 -6.41 13.47
CA GLY A 181 -24.37 -6.17 14.79
C GLY A 181 -24.14 -7.36 15.72
N VAL A 182 -23.89 -7.06 16.99
CA VAL A 182 -23.84 -8.08 18.05
C VAL A 182 -25.27 -8.47 18.42
N SER A 183 -25.83 -9.48 17.75
CA SER A 183 -27.01 -10.16 18.32
C SER A 183 -26.61 -11.40 19.13
N TYR A 184 -25.56 -12.12 18.70
CA TYR A 184 -24.91 -13.23 19.43
C TYR A 184 -23.50 -13.44 18.86
N GLY A 185 -22.43 -13.29 19.65
CA GLY A 185 -21.06 -13.63 19.19
C GLY A 185 -19.91 -12.80 19.77
N SER A 186 -18.68 -13.19 19.42
CA SER A 186 -17.44 -12.46 19.73
C SER A 186 -17.26 -11.23 18.81
N PRO A 187 -16.48 -10.20 19.19
CA PRO A 187 -16.20 -9.05 18.32
C PRO A 187 -15.64 -9.43 16.94
N ASP A 188 -14.88 -10.54 16.87
CA ASP A 188 -14.34 -11.09 15.62
C ASP A 188 -15.43 -11.65 14.69
N GLU A 189 -16.60 -12.04 15.22
CA GLU A 189 -17.75 -12.51 14.44
C GLU A 189 -18.69 -11.37 14.01
N THR A 190 -18.52 -10.18 14.61
CA THR A 190 -19.42 -9.03 14.42
C THR A 190 -19.07 -8.21 13.19
N PHE A 191 -17.78 -8.12 12.85
CA PHE A 191 -17.28 -7.36 11.73
C PHE A 191 -16.76 -8.28 10.63
N ILE A 192 -17.22 -8.10 9.39
CA ILE A 192 -16.48 -8.64 8.24
C ILE A 192 -15.20 -7.81 8.14
N HIS A 193 -14.12 -8.33 8.71
CA HIS A 193 -12.81 -7.69 8.70
C HIS A 193 -12.03 -8.14 7.46
N SER A 194 -11.57 -7.16 6.69
CA SER A 194 -10.64 -7.45 5.60
C SER A 194 -9.23 -7.59 6.18
N GLU A 195 -8.60 -8.75 5.96
CA GLU A 195 -7.17 -8.96 6.22
C GLU A 195 -6.27 -8.20 5.22
N LYS A 196 -6.87 -7.41 4.32
CA LYS A 196 -6.17 -6.82 3.19
C LYS A 196 -5.53 -5.48 3.54
N LEU A 197 -4.31 -5.31 3.03
CA LEU A 197 -3.62 -4.04 2.88
C LEU A 197 -3.83 -3.54 1.44
N VAL A 198 -4.01 -2.24 1.26
CA VAL A 198 -4.18 -1.62 -0.06
C VAL A 198 -3.05 -0.64 -0.30
N LEU A 199 -2.28 -0.85 -1.38
CA LEU A 199 -1.25 0.10 -1.82
C LEU A 199 -1.87 1.12 -2.77
N VAL A 200 -1.65 2.40 -2.48
CA VAL A 200 -2.18 3.51 -3.26
C VAL A 200 -1.05 4.50 -3.55
N ASP A 201 -0.98 4.96 -4.80
CA ASP A 201 0.10 5.84 -5.25
C ASP A 201 -0.14 7.33 -4.95
N LYS A 202 0.77 8.19 -5.41
CA LYS A 202 0.72 9.66 -5.17
C LYS A 202 -0.46 10.34 -5.85
N GLU A 203 -1.03 9.71 -6.88
CA GLU A 203 -2.20 10.18 -7.61
C GLU A 203 -3.51 9.74 -6.96
N GLY A 204 -3.43 8.90 -5.92
CA GLY A 204 -4.57 8.32 -5.23
C GLY A 204 -5.17 7.11 -5.94
N ILE A 205 -4.44 6.46 -6.84
CA ILE A 205 -4.87 5.29 -7.59
C ILE A 205 -4.39 4.01 -6.89
N ILE A 206 -5.28 3.03 -6.77
CA ILE A 206 -4.95 1.73 -6.16
C ILE A 206 -3.99 0.97 -7.07
N ARG A 207 -2.89 0.48 -6.50
CA ARG A 207 -1.82 -0.26 -7.18
C ARG A 207 -1.73 -1.73 -6.77
N GLY A 208 -2.46 -2.13 -5.73
CA GLY A 208 -2.56 -3.53 -5.36
C GLY A 208 -3.30 -3.78 -4.07
N PHE A 209 -3.70 -5.04 -3.91
CA PHE A 209 -4.29 -5.62 -2.71
C PHE A 209 -3.39 -6.77 -2.24
N TYR A 210 -3.15 -6.84 -0.94
CA TYR A 210 -2.23 -7.80 -0.32
C TYR A 210 -2.87 -8.35 0.93
N ASP A 211 -2.73 -9.65 1.16
CA ASP A 211 -3.04 -10.23 2.45
C ASP A 211 -2.00 -9.79 3.49
N GLY A 212 -2.43 -9.01 4.47
CA GLY A 212 -1.58 -8.48 5.52
C GLY A 212 -1.06 -9.54 6.49
N THR A 213 -1.63 -10.75 6.46
CA THR A 213 -1.23 -11.87 7.31
C THR A 213 -0.30 -12.86 6.61
N ASP A 214 -0.25 -12.83 5.27
CA ASP A 214 0.62 -13.68 4.47
C ASP A 214 2.00 -13.05 4.26
N LYS A 215 3.05 -13.83 4.46
CA LYS A 215 4.43 -13.34 4.37
C LYS A 215 4.80 -12.95 2.94
N LYS A 216 4.40 -13.73 1.93
CA LYS A 216 4.77 -13.48 0.54
C LYS A 216 4.11 -12.20 0.04
N ASP A 217 2.86 -11.96 0.44
CA ASP A 217 2.16 -10.73 0.08
C ASP A 217 2.74 -9.49 0.76
N ILE A 218 3.25 -9.59 1.99
CA ILE A 218 4.00 -8.50 2.64
C ILE A 218 5.34 -8.21 1.93
N GLU A 219 6.05 -9.26 1.49
CA GLU A 219 7.26 -9.11 0.69
C GLU A 219 6.95 -8.47 -0.67
N ARG A 220 5.84 -8.87 -1.31
CA ARG A 220 5.34 -8.28 -2.55
C ARG A 220 4.98 -6.80 -2.36
N LEU A 221 4.22 -6.46 -1.33
CA LEU A 221 3.90 -5.07 -0.97
C LEU A 221 5.17 -4.24 -0.81
N THR A 222 6.16 -4.76 -0.07
CA THR A 222 7.44 -4.07 0.16
C THR A 222 8.19 -3.82 -1.16
N LEU A 223 8.24 -4.82 -2.04
CA LEU A 223 8.86 -4.70 -3.36
C LEU A 223 8.13 -3.66 -4.22
N GLU A 224 6.82 -3.71 -4.27
CA GLU A 224 5.98 -2.83 -5.09
C GLU A 224 6.04 -1.37 -4.60
N ILE A 225 6.13 -1.12 -3.29
CA ILE A 225 6.43 0.21 -2.75
C ILE A 225 7.77 0.73 -3.29
N ARG A 226 8.82 -0.10 -3.33
CA ARG A 226 10.14 0.30 -3.88
C ARG A 226 10.06 0.64 -5.36
N VAL A 227 9.29 -0.15 -6.13
CA VAL A 227 9.04 0.11 -7.55
C VAL A 227 8.38 1.47 -7.75
N LEU A 228 7.33 1.79 -6.97
CA LEU A 228 6.67 3.10 -7.06
C LEU A 228 7.63 4.24 -6.72
N ILE A 229 8.41 4.09 -5.66
CA ILE A 229 9.40 5.08 -5.25
C ILE A 229 10.42 5.33 -6.36
N ASP A 230 11.00 4.26 -6.94
CA ASP A 230 11.98 4.35 -8.02
C ASP A 230 11.35 4.98 -9.28
N GLY A 231 10.12 4.57 -9.61
CA GLY A 231 9.36 5.13 -10.73
C GLY A 231 9.16 6.64 -10.62
N TYR A 232 8.79 7.15 -9.44
CA TYR A 232 8.64 8.59 -9.24
C TYR A 232 9.97 9.35 -9.19
N ASN A 233 11.04 8.74 -8.66
CA ASN A 233 12.36 9.37 -8.63
C ASN A 233 12.97 9.53 -10.03
N LYS A 234 12.65 8.64 -10.97
CA LYS A 234 13.10 8.72 -12.37
C LYS A 234 12.30 9.72 -13.21
N GLN A 235 11.12 10.14 -12.74
CA GLN A 235 10.24 11.11 -13.41
C GLN A 235 10.43 12.54 -12.89
N ALA A 236 11.13 12.73 -11.77
CA ALA A 236 11.45 14.01 -11.16
C ALA A 236 12.80 14.54 -11.67
#